data_AF-A0A9R0JJC3-F1
#
_entry.id   AF-A0A9R0JJC3-F1
#
_cell.length_a   1.000
_cell.length_b   1.000
_cell.length_c   1.000
_cell.angle_alpha   90.00
_cell.angle_beta   90.00
_cell.angle_gamma   90.00
#
_symmetry.space_group_name_H-M   'P 1'
#
loop_
_entity.id
_entity.type
_entity.pdbx_description
1 polymer ?
#
loop_
_entity_poly.entity_id
_entity_poly.type
_entity_poly.pdbx_seq_one_letter_code
_entity_poly.pdbx_strand_id
1 'polypeptide(L)'
;MDGEDATAGEFEEHLKMLKAIGEPIFFRMDELTARPEANKQAKRYLTELAEIVRGWEKNKSWISKDKIDEVLNRADKFRKWLDEKQTEQDKISVSSVPVYTSEEVFDKLADLQAEVARVNRIPKPKPKVEKPVKNDTNSEKAENASKDSTSGAGEGSSTSKGASDNADTEAELRDEL
;
A
#
# COMPACT_ATOMS: atom_id res chain seq x y z
N MET A 1 33.30 44.61 3.45
CA MET A 1 34.29 43.62 2.98
C MET A 1 33.86 43.28 1.58
N ASP A 2 34.73 43.53 0.59
CA ASP A 2 34.44 43.22 -0.81
C ASP A 2 34.41 41.70 -0.99
N GLY A 3 33.59 41.19 -1.91
CA GLY A 3 33.32 39.74 -2.04
C GLY A 3 34.55 38.90 -2.45
N GLU A 4 35.63 39.56 -2.87
CA GLU A 4 36.87 38.94 -3.35
C GLU A 4 37.72 38.30 -2.24
N ASP A 5 37.65 38.81 -1.00
CA ASP A 5 38.42 38.30 0.15
C ASP A 5 37.62 37.32 1.05
N ALA A 6 36.39 36.98 0.67
CA ALA A 6 35.53 36.12 1.48
C ALA A 6 36.03 34.66 1.52
N THR A 7 36.04 34.08 2.71
CA THR A 7 36.37 32.67 2.95
C THR A 7 35.23 31.75 2.51
N ALA A 8 35.54 30.48 2.25
CA ALA A 8 34.53 29.47 1.95
C ALA A 8 33.44 29.37 3.03
N GLY A 9 33.82 29.52 4.31
CA GLY A 9 32.87 29.52 5.43
C GLY A 9 31.86 30.67 5.37
N GLU A 10 32.32 31.88 5.03
CA GLU A 10 31.44 33.04 4.86
C GLU A 10 30.46 32.85 3.68
N PHE A 11 30.90 32.25 2.58
CA PHE A 11 30.02 31.89 1.46
C PHE A 11 28.98 30.82 1.85
N GLU A 12 29.37 29.80 2.61
CA GLU A 12 28.45 28.78 3.10
C GLU A 12 27.40 29.37 4.06
N GLU A 13 27.81 30.26 4.96
CA GLU A 13 26.89 30.96 5.86
C GLU A 13 25.91 31.82 5.08
N HIS A 14 26.39 32.60 4.11
CA HIS A 14 25.54 33.42 3.25
C HIS A 14 24.57 32.56 2.42
N LEU A 15 25.04 31.42 1.89
CA LEU A 15 24.20 30.46 1.18
C LEU A 15 23.11 29.89 2.09
N LYS A 16 23.45 29.51 3.33
CA LYS A 16 22.47 29.02 4.32
C LYS A 16 21.43 30.09 4.63
N MET A 17 21.83 31.34 4.80
CA MET A 17 20.92 32.47 5.01
C MET A 17 19.96 32.66 3.84
N LEU A 18 20.46 32.61 2.60
CA LEU A 18 19.64 32.74 1.40
C LEU A 18 18.65 31.57 1.26
N LYS A 19 19.10 30.33 1.50
CA LYS A 19 18.24 29.15 1.47
C LYS A 19 17.15 29.20 2.54
N ALA A 20 17.46 29.66 3.75
CA ALA A 20 16.48 29.80 4.82
C ALA A 20 15.32 30.75 4.44
N ILE A 21 15.54 31.69 3.51
CA ILE A 21 14.50 32.57 2.97
C ILE A 21 13.80 31.92 1.77
N GLY A 22 14.56 31.31 0.85
CA GLY A 22 14.05 30.78 -0.41
C GLY A 22 13.29 29.46 -0.28
N GLU A 23 13.78 28.51 0.51
CA GLU A 23 13.19 27.17 0.66
C GLU A 23 11.72 27.23 1.13
N PRO A 24 11.33 28.05 2.12
CA PRO A 24 9.93 28.19 2.50
C PRO A 24 9.03 28.75 1.38
N ILE A 25 9.57 29.53 0.44
CA ILE A 25 8.82 30.08 -0.68
C ILE A 25 8.55 29.00 -1.72
N PHE A 26 9.57 28.23 -2.10
CA PHE A 26 9.42 27.09 -3.00
C PHE A 26 8.49 26.03 -2.41
N PHE A 27 8.65 25.72 -1.13
CA PHE A 27 7.76 24.81 -0.43
C PHE A 27 6.28 25.26 -0.51
N ARG A 28 6.00 26.53 -0.24
CA ARG A 28 4.64 27.07 -0.36
C ARG A 28 4.13 26.94 -1.79
N MET A 29 4.96 27.26 -2.78
CA MET A 29 4.60 27.18 -4.19
C MET A 29 4.25 25.75 -4.61
N ASP A 30 5.04 24.76 -4.23
CA ASP A 30 4.77 23.35 -4.51
C ASP A 30 3.45 22.92 -3.87
N GLU A 31 3.25 23.29 -2.61
CA GLU A 31 2.04 22.98 -1.83
C GLU A 31 0.75 23.59 -2.39
N LEU A 32 0.82 24.66 -3.19
CA LEU A 32 -0.38 25.22 -3.87
C LEU A 32 -0.98 24.25 -4.88
N THR A 33 -0.17 23.37 -5.46
CA THR A 33 -0.63 22.37 -6.45
C THR A 33 -0.78 20.99 -5.83
N ALA A 34 0.17 20.60 -4.97
CA ALA A 34 0.18 19.27 -4.36
C ALA A 34 -1.00 19.06 -3.41
N ARG A 35 -1.36 20.06 -2.59
CA ARG A 35 -2.41 19.91 -1.57
C ARG A 35 -3.82 19.75 -2.17
N PRO A 36 -4.25 20.55 -3.16
CA PRO A 36 -5.53 20.30 -3.83
C PRO A 36 -5.61 18.92 -4.50
N GLU A 37 -4.52 18.43 -5.09
CA GLU A 37 -4.48 17.09 -5.69
C GLU A 37 -4.54 16.00 -4.62
N ALA A 38 -3.81 16.13 -3.51
CA ALA A 38 -3.89 15.21 -2.37
C ALA A 38 -5.33 15.14 -1.82
N ASN A 39 -6.01 16.28 -1.67
CA ASN A 39 -7.39 16.34 -1.21
C ASN A 39 -8.35 15.64 -2.17
N LYS A 40 -8.16 15.82 -3.47
CA LYS A 40 -8.96 15.16 -4.50
C LYS A 40 -8.79 13.64 -4.43
N GLN A 41 -7.56 13.16 -4.28
CA GLN A 41 -7.28 11.73 -4.12
C GLN A 41 -7.88 11.15 -2.84
N ALA A 42 -7.74 11.86 -1.71
CA ALA A 42 -8.35 11.47 -0.44
C ALA A 42 -9.88 11.35 -0.55
N LYS A 43 -10.55 12.36 -1.13
CA LYS A 43 -12.01 12.35 -1.34
C LYS A 43 -12.46 11.23 -2.28
N ARG A 44 -11.70 10.99 -3.35
CA ARG A 44 -11.94 9.87 -4.26
C ARG A 44 -11.88 8.54 -3.51
N TYR A 45 -10.82 8.30 -2.74
CA TYR A 45 -10.68 7.07 -1.98
C TYR A 45 -11.77 6.87 -0.93
N LEU A 46 -12.18 7.93 -0.23
CA LEU A 46 -13.32 7.88 0.71
C LEU A 46 -14.62 7.46 0.01
N THR A 47 -14.79 7.81 -1.27
CA THR A 47 -15.95 7.39 -2.07
C THR A 47 -15.82 5.92 -2.48
N GLU A 48 -14.64 5.50 -2.93
CA GLU A 48 -14.34 4.10 -3.28
C GLU A 48 -14.48 3.16 -2.07
N LEU A 49 -14.16 3.66 -0.86
CA LEU A 49 -14.31 2.90 0.38
C LEU A 49 -15.75 2.45 0.63
N ALA A 50 -16.76 3.25 0.25
CA ALA A 50 -18.15 2.85 0.40
C ALA A 50 -18.47 1.60 -0.43
N GLU A 51 -17.89 1.46 -1.62
CA GLU A 51 -18.03 0.28 -2.47
C GLU A 51 -17.26 -0.92 -1.92
N ILE A 52 -16.08 -0.70 -1.34
CA ILE A 52 -15.30 -1.74 -0.65
C ILE A 52 -16.11 -2.34 0.51
N VAL A 53 -16.69 -1.49 1.35
CA VAL A 53 -17.51 -1.91 2.49
C VAL A 53 -18.74 -2.70 2.02
N ARG A 54 -19.47 -2.21 1.02
CA ARG A 54 -20.57 -2.96 0.39
C ARG A 54 -20.11 -4.32 -0.14
N GLY A 55 -18.91 -4.39 -0.70
CA GLY A 55 -18.29 -5.63 -1.15
C GLY A 55 -18.03 -6.61 -0.01
N TRP A 56 -17.60 -6.13 1.16
CA TRP A 56 -17.42 -6.96 2.35
C TRP A 56 -18.75 -7.48 2.88
N GLU A 57 -19.77 -6.62 3.03
CA GLU A 57 -21.09 -7.00 3.54
C GLU A 57 -21.76 -8.08 2.66
N LYS A 58 -21.58 -7.98 1.34
CA LYS A 58 -22.16 -8.94 0.37
C LYS A 58 -21.38 -10.24 0.26
N ASN A 59 -20.04 -10.17 0.19
CA ASN A 59 -19.22 -11.31 -0.24
C ASN A 59 -18.38 -11.93 0.88
N LYS A 60 -18.25 -11.25 2.02
CA LYS A 60 -17.35 -11.65 3.12
C LYS A 60 -18.09 -11.72 4.46
N SER A 61 -19.10 -12.58 4.54
CA SER A 61 -19.93 -12.77 5.75
C SER A 61 -19.17 -13.21 7.01
N TRP A 62 -17.90 -13.60 6.90
CA TRP A 62 -17.04 -13.93 8.04
C TRP A 62 -16.30 -12.71 8.63
N ILE A 63 -16.31 -11.56 7.95
CA ILE A 63 -15.82 -10.31 8.52
C ILE A 63 -16.87 -9.81 9.50
N SER A 64 -16.47 -9.54 10.75
CA SER A 64 -17.41 -9.03 11.75
C SER A 64 -17.81 -7.60 11.44
N LYS A 65 -19.04 -7.24 11.82
CA LYS A 65 -19.55 -5.87 11.68
C LYS A 65 -18.68 -4.86 12.43
N ASP A 66 -18.21 -5.21 13.63
CA ASP A 66 -17.31 -4.36 14.41
C ASP A 66 -16.04 -3.95 13.65
N LYS A 67 -15.49 -4.84 12.80
CA LYS A 67 -14.30 -4.54 11.99
C LYS A 67 -14.62 -3.59 10.84
N ILE A 68 -15.82 -3.71 10.26
CA ILE A 68 -16.31 -2.78 9.24
C ILE A 68 -16.56 -1.41 9.88
N ASP A 69 -17.23 -1.37 11.03
CA ASP A 69 -17.52 -0.15 11.78
C ASP A 69 -16.22 0.55 12.24
N GLU A 70 -15.18 -0.20 12.60
CA GLU A 70 -13.84 0.35 12.91
C GLU A 70 -13.26 1.12 11.72
N VAL A 71 -13.32 0.54 10.51
CA VAL A 71 -12.85 1.19 9.27
C VAL A 71 -13.68 2.44 8.96
N LEU A 72 -15.01 2.34 9.05
CA LEU A 72 -15.91 3.47 8.79
C LEU A 72 -15.66 4.63 9.76
N ASN A 73 -15.47 4.34 11.04
CA ASN A 73 -15.15 5.36 12.04
C ASN A 73 -13.80 6.03 11.76
N ARG A 74 -12.79 5.28 11.30
CA ARG A 74 -11.50 5.90 10.89
C ARG A 74 -11.66 6.77 9.65
N ALA A 75 -12.44 6.32 8.67
CA ALA A 75 -12.74 7.10 7.48
C ALA A 75 -13.47 8.41 7.83
N ASP A 76 -14.45 8.35 8.74
CA ASP A 76 -15.17 9.54 9.21
C ASP A 76 -14.27 10.52 9.97
N LYS A 77 -13.36 10.01 10.82
CA LYS A 77 -12.36 10.84 11.50
C LYS A 77 -11.43 11.52 10.50
N PHE A 78 -10.95 10.78 9.51
CA PHE A 78 -10.10 11.34 8.46
C PHE A 78 -10.83 12.40 7.63
N ARG A 79 -12.09 12.13 7.24
CA ARG A 79 -12.93 13.09 6.52
C ARG A 79 -13.11 14.39 7.30
N LYS A 80 -13.47 14.30 8.58
CA LYS A 80 -13.64 15.47 9.45
C LYS A 80 -12.37 16.28 9.57
N TRP A 81 -11.24 15.61 9.81
CA TRP A 81 -9.94 16.27 9.86
C TRP A 81 -9.62 17.01 8.54
N LEU A 82 -9.88 16.37 7.39
CA LEU A 82 -9.63 16.98 6.08
C LEU A 82 -10.49 18.23 5.86
N ASP A 83 -11.78 18.16 6.20
CA ASP A 83 -12.71 19.28 6.07
C ASP A 83 -12.37 20.44 7.03
N GLU A 84 -11.99 20.12 8.27
CA GLU A 84 -11.50 21.09 9.26
C GLU A 84 -10.24 21.80 8.76
N LYS A 85 -9.25 21.04 8.28
CA LYS A 85 -8.00 21.57 7.76
C LYS A 85 -8.17 22.39 6.50
N GLN A 86 -9.04 21.97 5.58
CA GLN A 86 -9.41 22.79 4.43
C GLN A 86 -10.02 24.12 4.86
N THR A 87 -10.95 24.09 5.83
CA THR A 87 -11.60 25.29 6.34
C THR A 87 -10.61 26.23 7.05
N GLU A 88 -9.63 25.70 7.77
CA GLU A 88 -8.55 26.49 8.36
C GLU A 88 -7.65 27.11 7.29
N GLN A 89 -7.31 26.34 6.25
CA GLN A 89 -6.48 26.79 5.14
C GLN A 89 -7.13 27.90 4.31
N ASP A 90 -8.45 27.84 4.11
CA ASP A 90 -9.20 28.85 3.34
C ASP A 90 -9.26 30.22 4.05
N LYS A 91 -8.93 30.27 5.35
CA LYS A 91 -8.90 31.51 6.15
C LYS A 91 -7.57 32.24 6.10
N ILE A 92 -6.50 31.57 5.64
CA ILE A 92 -5.16 32.16 5.60
C ILE A 92 -4.79 32.63 4.19
N SER A 93 -3.87 33.59 4.11
CA SER A 93 -3.33 34.04 2.81
C SER A 93 -2.63 32.90 2.09
N VAL A 94 -2.70 32.90 0.76
CA VAL A 94 -1.97 31.97 -0.14
C VAL A 94 -0.46 32.03 0.09
N SER A 95 0.06 33.19 0.51
CA SER A 95 1.48 33.39 0.82
C SER A 95 1.88 32.98 2.24
N SER A 96 0.92 32.65 3.11
CA SER A 96 1.19 32.18 4.47
C SER A 96 1.65 30.72 4.47
N VAL A 97 2.26 30.29 5.58
CA VAL A 97 2.60 28.88 5.79
C VAL A 97 1.30 28.07 5.79
N PRO A 98 1.22 26.95 5.04
CA PRO A 98 0.05 26.08 5.01
C PRO A 98 -0.30 25.56 6.40
N VAL A 99 -1.60 25.42 6.69
CA VAL A 99 -2.09 24.86 7.96
C VAL A 99 -1.91 23.33 8.01
N TYR A 100 -1.80 22.72 6.84
CA TYR A 100 -1.52 21.31 6.64
C TYR A 100 -0.86 21.13 5.27
N THR A 101 -0.16 20.01 5.09
CA THR A 101 0.59 19.71 3.86
C THR A 101 -0.05 18.59 3.05
N SER A 102 0.34 18.48 1.78
CA SER A 102 -0.02 17.33 0.94
C SER A 102 0.47 16.00 1.52
N GLU A 103 1.67 15.97 2.09
CA GLU A 103 2.27 14.81 2.76
C GLU A 103 1.40 14.32 3.93
N GLU A 104 0.94 15.23 4.81
CA GLU A 104 0.06 14.85 5.93
C GLU A 104 -1.26 14.23 5.47
N VAL A 105 -1.80 14.67 4.32
CA VAL A 105 -3.00 14.06 3.72
C VAL A 105 -2.69 12.65 3.24
N PHE A 106 -1.54 12.44 2.58
CA PHE A 106 -1.13 11.12 2.10
C PHE A 106 -0.83 10.15 3.23
N ASP A 107 -0.17 10.59 4.31
CA ASP A 107 0.10 9.75 5.47
C ASP A 107 -1.20 9.23 6.10
N LYS A 108 -2.17 10.13 6.34
CA LYS A 108 -3.47 9.74 6.90
C LYS A 108 -4.29 8.87 5.95
N LEU A 109 -4.18 9.10 4.65
CA LEU A 109 -4.80 8.26 3.64
C LEU A 109 -4.16 6.86 3.63
N ALA A 110 -2.84 6.77 3.72
CA ALA A 110 -2.09 5.52 3.77
C ALA A 110 -2.45 4.71 5.02
N ASP A 111 -2.61 5.35 6.19
CA ASP A 111 -3.08 4.71 7.42
C ASP A 111 -4.46 4.09 7.26
N LEU A 112 -5.39 4.81 6.61
CA LEU A 112 -6.72 4.30 6.31
C LEU A 112 -6.65 3.13 5.32
N GLN A 113 -5.85 3.25 4.26
CA GLN A 113 -5.66 2.19 3.27
C GLN A 113 -5.05 0.92 3.88
N ALA A 114 -4.09 1.07 4.78
CA ALA A 114 -3.47 -0.05 5.50
C ALA A 114 -4.50 -0.78 6.36
N GLU A 115 -5.37 -0.04 7.05
CA GLU A 115 -6.49 -0.59 7.82
C GLU A 115 -7.46 -1.37 6.93
N VAL A 116 -7.88 -0.76 5.82
CA VAL A 116 -8.78 -1.39 4.83
C VAL A 116 -8.16 -2.67 4.28
N ALA A 117 -6.87 -2.64 3.94
CA ALA A 117 -6.15 -3.81 3.45
C ALA A 117 -6.08 -4.92 4.52
N ARG A 118 -5.89 -4.56 5.79
CA ARG A 118 -5.88 -5.51 6.90
C ARG A 118 -7.21 -6.23 7.04
N VAL A 119 -8.33 -5.50 7.05
CA VAL A 119 -9.68 -6.08 7.12
C VAL A 119 -9.99 -6.91 5.88
N ASN A 120 -9.60 -6.43 4.70
CA ASN A 120 -9.81 -7.13 3.44
C ASN A 120 -9.11 -8.51 3.38
N ARG A 121 -7.97 -8.66 4.07
CA ARG A 121 -7.14 -9.88 4.11
C ARG A 121 -7.59 -10.92 5.15
N ILE A 122 -8.63 -10.65 5.94
CA ILE A 122 -9.15 -11.63 6.91
C ILE A 122 -9.59 -12.90 6.16
N PRO A 123 -8.97 -14.07 6.41
CA PRO A 123 -9.26 -15.28 5.68
C PRO A 123 -10.63 -15.86 6.08
N LYS A 124 -11.29 -16.53 5.14
CA LYS A 124 -12.52 -17.27 5.41
C LYS A 124 -12.24 -18.38 6.44
N PRO A 125 -13.06 -18.53 7.50
CA PRO A 125 -12.91 -19.60 8.48
C PRO A 125 -12.85 -20.97 7.80
N LYS A 126 -11.90 -21.81 8.24
CA LYS A 126 -11.77 -23.19 7.73
C LYS A 126 -13.01 -24.00 8.12
N PRO A 127 -13.53 -24.89 7.23
CA PRO A 127 -14.62 -25.80 7.59
C PRO A 127 -14.25 -26.61 8.82
N LYS A 128 -15.21 -26.83 9.72
CA LYS A 128 -15.00 -27.71 10.88
C LYS A 128 -14.88 -29.14 10.35
N VAL A 129 -13.69 -29.74 10.43
CA VAL A 129 -13.51 -31.18 10.18
C VAL A 129 -14.21 -31.89 11.33
N GLU A 130 -15.31 -32.58 11.05
CA GLU A 130 -15.91 -33.53 11.99
C GLU A 130 -14.86 -34.62 12.23
N LYS A 131 -14.36 -34.70 13.47
CA LYS A 131 -13.52 -35.83 13.87
C LYS A 131 -14.41 -37.08 13.77
N PRO A 132 -14.01 -38.13 13.03
CA PRO A 132 -14.81 -39.35 13.00
C PRO A 132 -14.94 -39.85 14.45
N VAL A 133 -16.18 -40.05 14.87
CA VAL A 133 -16.48 -40.74 16.13
C VAL A 133 -15.86 -42.12 16.00
N LYS A 134 -14.82 -42.40 16.79
CA LYS A 134 -14.30 -43.76 16.93
C LYS A 134 -15.43 -44.59 17.56
N ASN A 135 -16.08 -45.43 16.76
CA ASN A 135 -16.79 -46.58 17.30
C ASN A 135 -15.71 -47.58 17.73
N ASP A 136 -15.45 -47.63 19.03
CA ASP A 136 -14.75 -48.76 19.63
C ASP A 136 -15.71 -49.95 19.65
N THR A 137 -15.61 -50.81 18.64
CA THR A 137 -16.00 -52.22 18.81
C THR A 137 -14.84 -53.09 18.32
N ASN A 138 -14.09 -53.57 19.30
CA ASN A 138 -13.11 -54.62 19.17
C ASN A 138 -13.81 -55.97 18.91
N SER A 139 -13.47 -56.65 17.81
CA SER A 139 -13.32 -58.11 17.81
C SER A 139 -12.50 -58.58 16.60
N GLU A 140 -11.58 -59.45 16.92
CA GLU A 140 -10.48 -59.97 16.11
C GLU A 140 -10.91 -61.03 15.07
N LYS A 141 -10.22 -60.97 13.93
CA LYS A 141 -9.50 -62.07 13.22
C LYS A 141 -10.24 -63.31 12.68
N ALA A 142 -10.17 -63.46 11.35
CA ALA A 142 -9.66 -64.65 10.60
C ALA A 142 -9.49 -64.25 9.11
N GLU A 143 -8.28 -64.20 8.53
CA GLU A 143 -7.65 -65.27 7.70
C GLU A 143 -8.62 -65.87 6.65
N ASN A 144 -8.35 -65.99 5.34
CA ASN A 144 -7.12 -66.13 4.54
C ASN A 144 -7.57 -66.09 3.05
N ALA A 145 -6.68 -65.71 2.11
CA ALA A 145 -6.42 -66.40 0.83
C ALA A 145 -6.03 -65.47 -0.35
N SER A 146 -4.83 -65.78 -0.86
CA SER A 146 -4.38 -65.78 -2.26
C SER A 146 -4.03 -64.46 -2.96
N LYS A 147 -2.78 -64.05 -2.74
CA LYS A 147 -1.67 -63.97 -3.72
C LYS A 147 -2.00 -64.29 -5.19
N ASP A 148 -1.69 -63.35 -6.10
CA ASP A 148 -0.82 -63.41 -7.30
C ASP A 148 -1.15 -62.18 -8.18
N SER A 149 -0.28 -61.43 -8.87
CA SER A 149 1.12 -61.56 -9.27
C SER A 149 1.64 -60.16 -9.71
N THR A 150 2.90 -59.86 -9.38
CA THR A 150 3.98 -59.44 -10.32
C THR A 150 3.74 -58.18 -11.20
N SER A 151 4.34 -57.03 -10.86
CA SER A 151 5.65 -56.50 -11.37
C SER A 151 5.65 -56.20 -12.88
N GLY A 152 6.18 -55.10 -13.42
CA GLY A 152 7.06 -54.03 -12.97
C GLY A 152 7.29 -53.11 -14.19
N ALA A 153 7.56 -51.83 -13.98
CA ALA A 153 8.89 -51.22 -14.17
C ALA A 153 9.08 -50.52 -15.53
N GLY A 154 9.56 -49.26 -15.44
CA GLY A 154 10.29 -48.52 -16.47
C GLY A 154 9.45 -47.90 -17.60
N GLU A 155 9.78 -46.78 -18.22
CA GLU A 155 10.92 -45.85 -18.10
C GLU A 155 10.69 -44.69 -19.09
N GLY A 156 11.28 -43.51 -18.81
CA GLY A 156 11.57 -42.45 -19.80
C GLY A 156 10.38 -41.59 -20.27
N SER A 157 10.55 -40.38 -20.77
CA SER A 157 11.71 -39.53 -21.05
C SER A 157 11.13 -38.20 -21.56
N SER A 158 11.65 -37.06 -21.10
CA SER A 158 11.75 -35.86 -21.96
C SER A 158 12.62 -34.79 -21.31
N THR A 159 13.91 -34.87 -21.64
CA THR A 159 14.81 -33.74 -21.70
C THR A 159 14.38 -32.82 -22.85
N SER A 160 14.28 -31.52 -22.62
CA SER A 160 14.78 -30.53 -23.59
C SER A 160 15.31 -29.28 -22.87
N LYS A 161 16.52 -28.93 -23.28
CA LYS A 161 17.40 -27.87 -22.81
C LYS A 161 17.32 -26.74 -23.82
N GLY A 162 17.38 -25.49 -23.37
CA GLY A 162 17.46 -24.33 -24.26
C GLY A 162 17.76 -23.05 -23.49
N ALA A 163 19.04 -22.86 -23.17
CA ALA A 163 19.60 -21.56 -22.80
C ALA A 163 19.99 -20.82 -24.08
N SER A 164 19.80 -19.50 -24.11
CA SER A 164 20.71 -18.59 -24.82
C SER A 164 20.61 -17.19 -24.23
N ASP A 165 21.73 -16.73 -23.69
CA ASP A 165 22.12 -15.32 -23.64
C ASP A 165 22.04 -14.69 -25.03
N ASN A 166 21.76 -13.38 -25.09
CA ASN A 166 22.71 -12.49 -25.76
C ASN A 166 22.60 -11.03 -25.29
N ALA A 167 23.77 -10.42 -25.26
CA ALA A 167 24.08 -9.09 -24.78
C ALA A 167 23.81 -7.97 -25.81
N ASP A 168 23.58 -6.77 -25.28
CA ASP A 168 24.23 -5.49 -25.63
C ASP A 168 24.38 -5.06 -27.10
N THR A 169 23.71 -3.94 -27.48
CA THR A 169 24.26 -2.90 -28.36
C THR A 169 23.55 -1.56 -28.14
N GLU A 170 24.29 -0.66 -27.53
CA GLU A 170 24.39 0.80 -27.71
C GLU A 170 23.92 1.38 -29.07
N ALA A 171 23.19 2.51 -29.03
CA ALA A 171 23.15 3.51 -30.08
C ALA A 171 22.69 4.88 -29.52
N GLU A 172 23.68 5.75 -29.28
CA GLU A 172 23.52 7.20 -29.27
C GLU A 172 22.80 7.68 -30.54
N LEU A 173 21.85 8.62 -30.39
CA LEU A 173 21.58 9.64 -31.40
C LEU A 173 21.30 10.96 -30.67
N ARG A 174 22.36 11.77 -30.59
CA ARG A 174 22.27 13.23 -30.60
C ARG A 174 21.81 13.64 -32.00
N ASP A 175 20.81 14.50 -32.12
CA ASP A 175 20.93 15.62 -33.06
C ASP A 175 19.97 16.76 -32.72
N GLU A 176 20.47 17.96 -32.97
CA GLU A 176 19.92 19.27 -32.69
C GLU A 176 18.71 19.61 -33.57
N LEU A 177 17.75 20.34 -32.99
CA LEU A 177 17.07 21.50 -33.58
C LEU A 177 16.26 22.25 -32.52
#